data_AF-A0A1G7TRX3-F1
#
_entry.id   AF-A0A1G7TRX3-F1
#
_cell.length_a   1.000
_cell.length_b   1.000
_cell.length_c   1.000
_cell.angle_alpha   90.00
_cell.angle_beta   90.00
_cell.angle_gamma   90.00
#
_symmetry.space_group_name_H-M   'P 1'
#
loop_
_entity.id
_entity.type
_entity.pdbx_description
1 polymer ?
#
loop_
_entity_poly.entity_id
_entity_poly.type
_entity_poly.pdbx_seq_one_letter_code
_entity_poly.pdbx_strand_id
1 'polypeptide(L)'
;MELIYQRPELMKGKTILYVHGFASSGASGTVKNLRNMLPNTRVVAPDLPLNAHEAMDLLHNICETEKPDLIIGTSMGGMYAEQLYGFDRILVNPAFQIGETLKTLHGMGKQKWLNPREDGATEFFVTQDEADAFKEVASHCFENVDEEERRTRVYGLFGDKDPVVHTFDMFASHYINGIMFDGEHRLNDSVLINSVFPIINWIDDRQERRSKPVLYIDMDGVLADFDNGWRKIKDEALLEQYKGRVYDIPGFFANLDPMPSAVKAFRYLSEHYDTYILTSPPFSNPTAWSDKLMWVQKHLGVGSFRRLIVSHHKELNYGDYLIDDRDVNGADKFMGTFIKFGEDPFKTWDDIIVFFERLGGQ
;
A
#
# COMPACT_ATOMS: atom_id res chain seq x y z
N MET A 1 24.33 -2.28 -2.17
CA MET A 1 23.86 -1.49 -1.01
C MET A 1 22.94 -0.42 -1.57
N GLU A 2 21.64 -0.65 -1.59
CA GLU A 2 20.71 0.47 -1.77
C GLU A 2 20.87 1.38 -0.55
N LEU A 3 21.15 2.66 -0.78
CA LEU A 3 21.00 3.66 0.28
C LEU A 3 19.58 3.54 0.81
N ILE A 4 19.43 3.25 2.10
CA ILE A 4 18.12 3.30 2.76
C ILE A 4 17.63 4.74 2.63
N TYR A 5 16.63 4.95 1.77
CA TYR A 5 16.02 6.26 1.52
C TYR A 5 15.31 6.72 2.80
N GLN A 6 15.96 7.61 3.55
CA GLN A 6 15.40 8.20 4.76
C GLN A 6 14.33 9.23 4.40
N ARG A 7 13.28 9.31 5.22
CA ARG A 7 12.17 10.26 5.09
C ARG A 7 12.04 11.05 6.40
N PRO A 8 12.96 11.99 6.67
CA PRO A 8 13.03 12.68 7.96
C PRO A 8 11.81 13.57 8.26
N GLU A 9 11.05 14.00 7.25
CA GLU A 9 9.87 14.84 7.44
C GLU A 9 8.57 14.04 7.59
N LEU A 10 8.55 12.76 7.17
CA LEU A 10 7.38 11.90 7.28
C LEU A 10 7.18 11.49 8.75
N MET A 11 5.98 11.70 9.29
CA MET A 11 5.64 11.41 10.70
C MET A 11 6.61 12.07 11.70
N LYS A 12 7.16 13.24 11.35
CA LYS A 12 8.14 13.95 12.17
C LYS A 12 7.55 14.38 13.51
N GLY A 13 8.21 14.01 14.60
CA GLY A 13 7.76 14.31 15.97
C GLY A 13 6.60 13.45 16.46
N LYS A 14 6.12 12.50 15.65
CA LYS A 14 5.03 11.58 15.98
C LYS A 14 5.53 10.27 16.55
N THR A 15 4.61 9.51 17.14
CA THR A 15 4.86 8.18 17.70
C THR A 15 4.15 7.11 16.87
N ILE A 16 4.90 6.09 16.45
CA ILE A 16 4.37 4.86 15.86
C ILE A 16 4.48 3.72 16.87
N LEU A 17 3.39 3.05 17.15
CA LEU A 17 3.38 1.76 17.86
C LEU A 17 3.42 0.63 16.83
N TYR A 18 4.46 -0.19 16.87
CA TYR A 18 4.56 -1.40 16.05
C TYR A 18 4.23 -2.64 16.88
N VAL A 19 3.22 -3.40 16.44
CA VAL A 19 2.72 -4.61 17.10
C VAL A 19 3.13 -5.82 16.26
N HIS A 20 4.09 -6.59 16.77
CA HIS A 20 4.70 -7.69 16.03
C HIS A 20 3.81 -8.94 15.93
N GLY A 21 4.09 -9.79 14.94
CA GLY A 21 3.40 -11.06 14.74
C GLY A 21 3.80 -12.15 15.74
N PHE A 22 3.14 -13.31 15.63
CA PHE A 22 3.42 -14.50 16.43
C PHE A 22 4.90 -14.92 16.31
N ALA A 23 5.50 -15.33 17.42
CA ALA A 23 6.92 -15.71 17.51
C ALA A 23 7.95 -14.63 17.13
N SER A 24 7.54 -13.37 16.87
CA SER A 24 8.46 -12.25 16.65
C SER A 24 8.67 -11.44 17.93
N SER A 25 9.35 -10.29 17.83
CA SER A 25 9.64 -9.40 18.96
C SER A 25 9.77 -7.95 18.50
N GLY A 26 9.88 -7.03 19.47
CA GLY A 26 10.16 -5.61 19.24
C GLY A 26 11.53 -5.34 18.60
N ALA A 27 12.41 -6.35 18.55
CA ALA A 27 13.73 -6.28 17.93
C ALA A 27 13.76 -6.81 16.47
N SER A 28 12.61 -6.96 15.82
CA SER A 28 12.54 -7.44 14.44
C SER A 28 13.25 -6.53 13.42
N GLY A 29 13.66 -7.11 12.28
CA GLY A 29 14.26 -6.36 11.17
C GLY A 29 13.35 -5.24 10.64
N THR A 30 12.03 -5.47 10.63
CA THR A 30 11.04 -4.47 10.23
C THR A 30 11.07 -3.25 11.13
N VAL A 31 11.15 -3.42 12.45
CA VAL A 31 11.25 -2.29 13.40
C VAL A 31 12.54 -1.51 13.18
N LYS A 32 13.66 -2.21 12.95
CA LYS A 32 14.94 -1.58 12.61
C LYS A 32 14.82 -0.74 11.32
N ASN A 33 14.17 -1.27 10.29
CA ASN A 33 13.98 -0.57 9.02
C ASN A 33 13.04 0.64 9.14
N LEU A 34 11.94 0.51 9.90
CA LEU A 34 11.07 1.64 10.24
C LEU A 34 11.85 2.77 10.92
N ARG A 35 12.64 2.45 11.96
CA ARG A 35 13.50 3.43 12.67
C ARG A 35 14.54 4.09 11.75
N ASN A 36 15.15 3.31 10.86
CA ASN A 36 16.16 3.84 9.92
C ASN A 36 15.54 4.76 8.87
N MET A 37 14.35 4.43 8.37
CA MET A 37 13.66 5.18 7.31
C MET A 37 12.91 6.40 7.86
N LEU A 38 12.47 6.39 9.12
CA LEU A 38 11.78 7.49 9.79
C LEU A 38 12.59 8.02 10.98
N PRO A 39 13.76 8.65 10.73
CA PRO A 39 14.72 8.98 11.80
C PRO A 39 14.19 10.00 12.82
N ASN A 40 13.17 10.78 12.47
CA ASN A 40 12.56 11.77 13.35
C ASN A 40 11.21 11.34 13.94
N THR A 41 10.88 10.04 13.84
CA THR A 41 9.66 9.44 14.39
C THR A 41 10.03 8.50 15.52
N ARG A 42 9.29 8.57 16.65
CA ARG A 42 9.47 7.65 17.77
C ARG A 42 8.78 6.33 17.45
N VAL A 43 9.54 5.24 17.33
CA VAL A 43 8.96 3.89 17.11
C VAL A 43 9.02 3.08 18.40
N VAL A 44 7.85 2.92 19.03
CA VAL A 44 7.62 2.04 20.18
C VAL A 44 7.26 0.65 19.65
N ALA A 45 7.99 -0.37 20.10
CA ALA A 45 7.78 -1.75 19.67
C ALA A 45 8.08 -2.68 20.86
N PRO A 46 7.09 -2.95 21.72
CA PRO A 46 7.29 -3.79 22.89
C PRO A 46 7.44 -5.26 22.50
N ASP A 47 8.06 -6.03 23.38
CA ASP A 47 7.98 -7.48 23.35
C ASP A 47 6.66 -7.94 23.96
N LEU A 48 5.78 -8.52 23.14
CA LEU A 48 4.46 -8.95 23.62
C LEU A 48 4.58 -10.21 24.50
N PRO A 49 3.84 -10.26 25.63
CA PRO A 49 3.61 -11.48 26.39
C PRO A 49 3.05 -12.61 25.52
N LEU A 50 3.26 -13.86 25.94
CA LEU A 50 2.65 -15.01 25.27
C LEU A 50 1.15 -15.09 25.53
N ASN A 51 0.71 -14.77 26.75
CA ASN A 51 -0.69 -14.76 27.10
C ASN A 51 -1.40 -13.60 26.37
N ALA A 52 -2.47 -13.93 25.63
CA ALA A 52 -3.14 -12.96 24.78
C ALA A 52 -3.84 -11.83 25.54
N HIS A 53 -4.35 -12.11 26.75
CA HIS A 53 -4.99 -11.10 27.59
C HIS A 53 -3.96 -10.11 28.14
N GLU A 54 -2.85 -10.63 28.66
CA GLU A 54 -1.73 -9.78 29.13
C GLU A 54 -1.15 -8.92 27.99
N ALA A 55 -1.08 -9.46 26.77
CA ALA A 55 -0.65 -8.71 25.60
C ALA A 55 -1.61 -7.56 25.27
N MET A 56 -2.93 -7.79 25.31
CA MET A 56 -3.92 -6.73 25.11
C MET A 56 -3.88 -5.68 26.21
N ASP A 57 -3.77 -6.07 27.48
CA ASP A 57 -3.64 -5.14 28.61
C ASP A 57 -2.39 -4.26 28.45
N LEU A 58 -1.25 -4.87 28.08
CA LEU A 58 -0.03 -4.13 27.78
C LEU A 58 -0.24 -3.11 26.65
N LEU A 59 -0.89 -3.51 25.56
CA LEU A 59 -1.12 -2.65 24.41
C LEU A 59 -2.07 -1.49 24.72
N HIS A 60 -3.13 -1.71 25.50
CA HIS A 60 -4.01 -0.64 25.99
C HIS A 60 -3.25 0.34 26.87
N ASN A 61 -2.44 -0.16 27.83
CA ASN A 61 -1.60 0.69 28.68
C ASN A 61 -0.60 1.54 27.86
N ILE A 62 0.01 0.97 26.82
CA ILE A 62 0.89 1.70 25.92
C ILE A 62 0.10 2.77 25.15
N CYS A 63 -1.09 2.46 24.64
CA CYS A 63 -1.91 3.44 23.94
C CYS A 63 -2.32 4.61 24.85
N GLU A 64 -2.64 4.35 26.12
CA GLU A 64 -2.97 5.39 27.10
C GLU A 64 -1.78 6.28 27.45
N THR A 65 -0.59 5.69 27.60
CA THR A 65 0.62 6.39 28.06
C THR A 65 1.38 7.08 26.93
N GLU A 66 1.59 6.39 25.82
CA GLU A 66 2.39 6.86 24.67
C GLU A 66 1.55 7.65 23.66
N LYS A 67 0.23 7.40 23.59
CA LYS A 67 -0.71 8.03 22.66
C LYS A 67 -0.18 8.03 21.20
N PRO A 68 0.02 6.84 20.60
CA PRO A 68 0.60 6.73 19.27
C PRO A 68 -0.25 7.47 18.23
N ASP A 69 0.39 8.16 17.29
CA ASP A 69 -0.29 8.77 16.15
C ASP A 69 -0.65 7.74 15.07
N LEU A 70 0.03 6.59 15.09
CA LEU A 70 -0.20 5.47 14.18
C LEU A 70 0.18 4.16 14.84
N ILE A 71 -0.64 3.14 14.64
CA ILE A 71 -0.36 1.76 15.05
C ILE A 71 -0.20 0.89 13.80
N ILE A 72 0.88 0.12 13.73
CA ILE A 72 1.13 -0.83 12.65
C ILE A 72 1.17 -2.23 13.24
N GLY A 73 0.20 -3.07 12.89
CA GLY A 73 0.11 -4.45 13.35
C GLY A 73 0.32 -5.45 12.22
N THR A 74 1.15 -6.46 12.43
CA THR A 74 1.40 -7.51 11.41
C THR A 74 0.97 -8.89 11.90
N SER A 75 0.29 -9.68 11.06
CA SER A 75 -0.15 -11.05 11.42
C SER A 75 -0.95 -11.04 12.74
N MET A 76 -0.53 -11.79 13.77
CA MET A 76 -1.10 -11.73 15.12
C MET A 76 -1.18 -10.30 15.68
N GLY A 77 -0.15 -9.48 15.48
CA GLY A 77 -0.17 -8.09 15.93
C GLY A 77 -1.19 -7.24 15.19
N GLY A 78 -1.59 -7.63 13.97
CA GLY A 78 -2.70 -7.02 13.24
C GLY A 78 -4.06 -7.34 13.88
N MET A 79 -4.22 -8.54 14.45
CA MET A 79 -5.41 -8.91 15.22
C MET A 79 -5.53 -8.08 16.51
N TYR A 80 -4.43 -7.87 17.23
CA TYR A 80 -4.44 -6.99 18.39
C TYR A 80 -4.64 -5.52 18.03
N ALA A 81 -3.92 -5.02 17.02
CA ALA A 81 -4.01 -3.62 16.62
C ALA A 81 -5.42 -3.23 16.15
N GLU A 82 -6.16 -4.15 15.52
CA GLU A 82 -7.57 -3.96 15.15
C GLU A 82 -8.48 -3.63 16.35
N GLN A 83 -8.12 -4.07 17.55
CA GLN A 83 -8.89 -3.81 18.76
C GLN A 83 -8.48 -2.51 19.49
N LEU A 84 -7.44 -1.81 19.00
CA LEU A 84 -6.95 -0.54 19.57
C LEU A 84 -7.65 0.67 18.93
N TYR A 85 -8.95 0.81 19.22
CA TYR A 85 -9.83 1.85 18.65
C TYR A 85 -9.42 3.29 19.02
N GLY A 86 -9.81 4.25 18.19
CA GLY A 86 -9.50 5.68 18.33
C GLY A 86 -8.18 6.10 17.70
N PHE A 87 -7.41 5.16 17.16
CA PHE A 87 -6.10 5.38 16.56
C PHE A 87 -6.08 5.04 15.07
N ASP A 88 -5.24 5.76 14.33
CA ASP A 88 -4.95 5.40 12.94
C ASP A 88 -4.14 4.11 12.88
N ARG A 89 -4.52 3.22 11.96
CA ARG A 89 -4.08 1.82 11.98
C ARG A 89 -3.77 1.28 10.59
N ILE A 90 -2.64 0.60 10.48
CA ILE A 90 -2.29 -0.22 9.32
C ILE A 90 -2.16 -1.66 9.78
N LEU A 91 -3.03 -2.52 9.26
CA LEU A 91 -3.07 -3.96 9.57
C LEU A 91 -2.51 -4.73 8.38
N VAL A 92 -1.38 -5.41 8.54
CA VAL A 92 -0.74 -6.18 7.48
C VAL A 92 -0.95 -7.67 7.69
N ASN A 93 -1.63 -8.32 6.75
CA ASN A 93 -2.02 -9.73 6.79
C ASN A 93 -2.59 -10.14 8.17
N PRO A 94 -3.58 -9.42 8.71
CA PRO A 94 -4.01 -9.59 10.10
C PRO A 94 -4.62 -10.97 10.37
N ALA A 95 -4.10 -11.66 11.38
CA ALA A 95 -4.48 -13.03 11.74
C ALA A 95 -5.70 -13.07 12.69
N PHE A 96 -6.86 -12.58 12.25
CA PHE A 96 -8.10 -12.52 13.05
C PHE A 96 -8.62 -13.88 13.53
N GLN A 97 -8.06 -14.98 13.03
CA GLN A 97 -8.45 -16.35 13.39
C GLN A 97 -7.29 -17.15 14.01
N ILE A 98 -6.28 -16.47 14.56
CA ILE A 98 -5.03 -17.11 15.02
C ILE A 98 -5.24 -18.28 15.99
N GLY A 99 -6.24 -18.22 16.90
CA GLY A 99 -6.53 -19.33 17.82
C GLY A 99 -6.91 -20.64 17.10
N GLU A 100 -7.53 -20.56 15.92
CA GLU A 100 -7.83 -21.71 15.08
C GLU A 100 -6.61 -22.10 14.23
N THR A 101 -5.93 -21.10 13.66
CA THR A 101 -4.75 -21.28 12.80
C THR A 101 -3.57 -21.94 13.53
N LEU A 102 -3.34 -21.64 14.82
CA LEU A 102 -2.29 -22.26 15.62
C LEU A 102 -2.47 -23.79 15.74
N LYS A 103 -3.73 -24.25 15.85
CA LYS A 103 -4.05 -25.68 15.95
C LYS A 103 -3.78 -26.40 14.62
N THR A 104 -4.06 -25.74 13.49
CA THR A 104 -3.93 -26.35 12.16
C THR A 104 -2.53 -26.26 11.56
N LEU A 105 -1.72 -25.27 11.93
CA LEU A 105 -0.39 -25.01 11.35
C LEU A 105 0.78 -25.49 12.22
N HIS A 106 0.59 -26.49 13.08
CA HIS A 106 1.62 -26.97 14.02
C HIS A 106 2.17 -25.86 14.96
N GLY A 107 1.35 -24.87 15.29
CA GLY A 107 1.70 -23.79 16.21
C GLY A 107 1.65 -24.19 17.69
N MET A 108 1.19 -25.40 18.00
CA MET A 108 1.13 -25.96 19.36
C MET A 108 2.50 -26.46 19.84
N GLY A 109 2.69 -26.50 21.15
CA GLY A 109 3.89 -27.04 21.78
C GLY A 109 5.08 -26.08 21.75
N LYS A 110 6.30 -26.63 21.68
CA LYS A 110 7.53 -25.85 21.78
C LYS A 110 7.78 -25.04 20.50
N GLN A 111 7.84 -23.73 20.64
CA GLN A 111 8.10 -22.76 19.58
C GLN A 111 9.39 -21.98 19.87
N LYS A 112 9.96 -21.36 18.83
CA LYS A 112 11.15 -20.53 18.92
C LYS A 112 10.82 -19.09 18.61
N TRP A 113 11.38 -18.17 19.38
CA TRP A 113 11.37 -16.76 19.00
C TRP A 113 12.27 -16.55 17.78
N LEU A 114 11.74 -15.85 16.78
CA LEU A 114 12.43 -15.56 15.52
C LEU A 114 13.41 -14.38 15.65
N ASN A 115 13.27 -13.61 16.73
CA ASN A 115 14.04 -12.42 17.02
C ASN A 115 14.43 -12.41 18.51
N PRO A 116 15.57 -11.79 18.88
CA PRO A 116 15.94 -11.64 20.28
C PRO A 116 14.87 -10.91 21.07
N ARG A 117 14.66 -11.34 22.33
CA ARG A 117 13.75 -10.69 23.27
C ARG A 117 14.51 -9.93 24.35
N GLU A 118 13.87 -8.91 24.93
CA GLU A 118 14.40 -8.11 26.04
C GLU A 118 14.62 -8.95 27.30
N ASP A 119 13.76 -9.93 27.55
CA ASP A 119 13.87 -10.89 28.66
C ASP A 119 14.90 -12.01 28.41
N GLY A 120 15.50 -12.05 27.21
CA GLY A 120 16.47 -13.07 26.80
C GLY A 120 15.86 -14.44 26.48
N ALA A 121 14.53 -14.59 26.47
CA ALA A 121 13.88 -15.84 26.12
C ALA A 121 14.10 -16.17 24.63
N THR A 122 14.47 -17.42 24.36
CA THR A 122 14.72 -17.92 22.99
C THR A 122 13.65 -18.89 22.50
N GLU A 123 12.87 -19.44 23.42
CA GLU A 123 11.85 -20.44 23.17
C GLU A 123 10.64 -20.16 24.08
N PHE A 124 9.48 -20.64 23.66
CA PHE A 124 8.24 -20.57 24.43
C PHE A 124 7.37 -21.80 24.12
N PHE A 125 6.32 -22.02 24.89
CA PHE A 125 5.48 -23.19 24.73
C PHE A 125 4.02 -22.78 24.60
N VAL A 126 3.35 -23.21 23.53
CA VAL A 126 1.93 -22.96 23.29
C VAL A 126 1.15 -24.17 23.77
N THR A 127 0.44 -24.03 24.88
CA THR A 127 -0.51 -25.02 25.38
C THR A 127 -1.91 -24.78 24.80
N GLN A 128 -2.85 -25.64 25.18
CA GLN A 128 -4.25 -25.48 24.83
C GLN A 128 -4.84 -24.18 25.40
N ASP A 129 -4.41 -23.80 26.61
CA ASP A 129 -4.89 -22.61 27.30
C ASP A 129 -4.45 -21.33 26.58
N GLU A 130 -3.19 -21.26 26.09
CA GLU A 130 -2.76 -20.10 25.27
C GLU A 130 -3.55 -20.04 23.96
N ALA A 131 -3.76 -21.16 23.28
CA ALA A 131 -4.52 -21.19 22.03
C ALA A 131 -5.98 -20.74 22.22
N ASP A 132 -6.59 -21.10 23.35
CA ASP A 132 -7.95 -20.69 23.68
C ASP A 132 -8.01 -19.22 24.10
N ALA A 133 -7.00 -18.70 24.82
CA ALA A 133 -6.87 -17.27 25.10
C ALA A 133 -6.73 -16.44 23.81
N PHE A 134 -5.94 -16.89 22.84
CA PHE A 134 -5.86 -16.26 21.52
C PHE A 134 -7.22 -16.24 20.81
N LYS A 135 -7.98 -17.33 20.91
CA LYS A 135 -9.30 -17.43 20.29
C LYS A 135 -10.31 -16.47 20.94
N GLU A 136 -10.31 -16.40 22.27
CA GLU A 136 -11.16 -15.49 23.04
C GLU A 136 -10.87 -14.03 22.69
N VAL A 137 -9.61 -13.59 22.78
CA VAL A 137 -9.24 -12.22 22.42
C VAL A 137 -9.53 -11.90 20.96
N ALA A 138 -9.26 -12.82 20.03
CA ALA A 138 -9.57 -12.60 18.62
C ALA A 138 -11.09 -12.50 18.35
N SER A 139 -11.94 -13.07 19.21
CA SER A 139 -13.41 -12.97 19.06
C SER A 139 -13.96 -11.56 19.31
N HIS A 140 -13.18 -10.70 19.98
CA HIS A 140 -13.52 -9.30 20.23
C HIS A 140 -13.10 -8.36 19.08
N CYS A 141 -12.46 -8.88 18.02
CA CYS A 141 -12.19 -8.09 16.83
C CYS A 141 -13.50 -7.55 16.23
N PHE A 142 -13.44 -6.32 15.72
CA PHE A 142 -14.54 -5.63 15.06
C PHE A 142 -15.76 -5.23 15.92
N GLU A 143 -15.77 -5.49 17.24
CA GLU A 143 -16.91 -5.19 18.11
C GLU A 143 -17.26 -3.70 18.20
N ASN A 144 -16.26 -2.80 18.09
CA ASN A 144 -16.44 -1.36 18.33
C ASN A 144 -16.14 -0.50 17.08
N VAL A 145 -16.37 -1.03 15.88
CA VAL A 145 -16.16 -0.30 14.63
C VAL A 145 -17.27 0.72 14.42
N ASP A 146 -16.94 2.00 14.60
CA ASP A 146 -17.81 3.13 14.24
C ASP A 146 -17.58 3.60 12.78
N GLU A 147 -18.29 4.66 12.36
CA GLU A 147 -18.16 5.19 11.00
C GLU A 147 -16.80 5.87 10.73
N GLU A 148 -16.16 6.46 11.74
CA GLU A 148 -14.84 7.07 11.57
C GLU A 148 -13.78 5.97 11.40
N GLU A 149 -13.86 4.93 12.23
CA GLU A 149 -13.05 3.72 12.14
C GLU A 149 -13.19 3.05 10.77
N ARG A 150 -14.44 2.78 10.38
CA ARG A 150 -14.80 2.13 9.12
C ARG A 150 -14.23 2.85 7.89
N ARG A 151 -14.33 4.18 7.87
CA ARG A 151 -14.08 4.97 6.66
C ARG A 151 -12.67 5.53 6.58
N THR A 152 -12.07 5.88 7.72
CA THR A 152 -10.91 6.77 7.73
C THR A 152 -9.71 6.21 8.47
N ARG A 153 -9.88 5.59 9.64
CA ARG A 153 -8.73 5.30 10.52
C ARG A 153 -7.96 4.04 10.15
N VAL A 154 -8.65 3.02 9.66
CA VAL A 154 -8.06 1.68 9.51
C VAL A 154 -7.85 1.35 8.05
N TYR A 155 -6.62 0.90 7.74
CA TYR A 155 -6.22 0.35 6.45
C TYR A 155 -5.77 -1.09 6.62
N GLY A 156 -6.28 -1.99 5.78
CA GLY A 156 -5.91 -3.40 5.76
C GLY A 156 -5.11 -3.72 4.50
N LEU A 157 -3.94 -4.32 4.66
CA LEU A 157 -3.06 -4.77 3.59
C LEU A 157 -3.04 -6.30 3.54
N PHE A 158 -3.31 -6.87 2.36
CA PHE A 158 -3.44 -8.32 2.16
C PHE A 158 -2.57 -8.79 1.00
N GLY A 159 -1.65 -9.72 1.26
CA GLY A 159 -0.77 -10.29 0.26
C GLY A 159 -1.54 -11.22 -0.68
N ASP A 160 -1.41 -11.02 -1.99
CA ASP A 160 -2.05 -11.87 -3.01
C ASP A 160 -1.48 -13.29 -3.09
N LYS A 161 -0.34 -13.54 -2.42
CA LYS A 161 0.36 -14.83 -2.35
C LYS A 161 0.55 -15.30 -0.90
N ASP A 162 -0.22 -14.77 0.05
CA ASP A 162 -0.18 -15.21 1.45
C ASP A 162 -0.71 -16.66 1.56
N PRO A 163 0.10 -17.65 2.01
CA PRO A 163 -0.37 -19.03 2.16
C PRO A 163 -0.91 -19.34 3.57
N VAL A 164 -0.95 -18.37 4.47
CA VAL A 164 -1.18 -18.56 5.92
C VAL A 164 -2.51 -17.98 6.35
N VAL A 165 -2.79 -16.73 5.95
CA VAL A 165 -3.95 -15.97 6.45
C VAL A 165 -4.75 -15.39 5.30
N HIS A 166 -6.06 -15.62 5.32
CA HIS A 166 -7.00 -15.19 4.27
C HIS A 166 -8.20 -14.46 4.87
N THR A 167 -7.94 -13.28 5.43
CA THR A 167 -8.91 -12.51 6.23
C THR A 167 -9.43 -11.26 5.52
N PHE A 168 -9.19 -11.10 4.23
CA PHE A 168 -9.64 -9.93 3.45
C PHE A 168 -11.16 -9.73 3.56
N ASP A 169 -11.95 -10.78 3.34
CA ASP A 169 -13.42 -10.69 3.36
C ASP A 169 -13.94 -10.31 4.76
N MET A 170 -13.31 -10.84 5.81
CA MET A 170 -13.61 -10.46 7.20
C MET A 170 -13.30 -8.98 7.44
N PHE A 171 -12.17 -8.47 6.96
CA PHE A 171 -11.85 -7.05 7.10
C PHE A 171 -12.82 -6.17 6.30
N ALA A 172 -13.10 -6.55 5.06
CA ALA A 172 -13.92 -5.78 4.13
C ALA A 172 -15.39 -5.67 4.54
N SER A 173 -15.90 -6.57 5.39
CA SER A 173 -17.25 -6.43 5.97
C SER A 173 -17.36 -5.29 6.98
N HIS A 174 -16.25 -4.88 7.59
CA HIS A 174 -16.23 -3.85 8.64
C HIS A 174 -15.56 -2.54 8.20
N TYR A 175 -14.50 -2.61 7.38
CA TYR A 175 -13.69 -1.47 6.95
C TYR A 175 -13.66 -1.32 5.43
N ILE A 176 -13.64 -0.10 4.92
CA ILE A 176 -13.69 0.14 3.45
C ILE A 176 -12.32 0.22 2.79
N ASN A 177 -11.23 0.30 3.57
CA ASN A 177 -9.88 0.52 3.08
C ASN A 177 -9.05 -0.79 3.07
N GLY A 178 -9.61 -1.84 2.48
CA GLY A 178 -8.91 -3.10 2.24
C GLY A 178 -8.17 -3.04 0.90
N ILE A 179 -6.88 -3.37 0.91
CA ILE A 179 -6.00 -3.23 -0.26
C ILE A 179 -5.17 -4.52 -0.43
N MET A 180 -5.21 -5.08 -1.63
CA MET A 180 -4.33 -6.18 -2.02
C MET A 180 -2.96 -5.66 -2.42
N PHE A 181 -1.88 -6.38 -2.09
CA PHE A 181 -0.53 -6.08 -2.57
C PHE A 181 0.15 -7.34 -3.11
N ASP A 182 1.08 -7.15 -4.05
CA ASP A 182 1.95 -8.23 -4.55
C ASP A 182 2.93 -8.66 -3.45
N GLY A 183 2.67 -9.80 -2.82
CA GLY A 183 3.52 -10.31 -1.77
C GLY A 183 2.93 -11.45 -0.94
N GLU A 184 3.79 -12.01 -0.09
CA GLU A 184 3.48 -13.15 0.77
C GLU A 184 2.99 -12.70 2.17
N HIS A 185 2.92 -13.65 3.11
CA HIS A 185 2.50 -13.41 4.50
C HIS A 185 3.39 -12.43 5.26
N ARG A 186 4.70 -12.46 5.03
CA ARG A 186 5.66 -11.70 5.85
C ARG A 186 5.89 -10.29 5.30
N LEU A 187 5.91 -9.33 6.21
CA LEU A 187 6.30 -7.95 5.93
C LEU A 187 7.82 -7.84 5.71
N ASN A 188 8.25 -7.97 4.45
CA ASN A 188 9.63 -7.74 4.03
C ASN A 188 9.87 -6.28 3.62
N ASP A 189 11.11 -5.93 3.29
CA ASP A 189 11.52 -4.55 2.96
C ASP A 189 10.78 -3.98 1.75
N SER A 190 10.54 -4.81 0.73
CA SER A 190 9.78 -4.40 -0.45
C SER A 190 8.34 -4.06 -0.09
N VAL A 191 7.66 -4.90 0.69
CA VAL A 191 6.28 -4.65 1.13
C VAL A 191 6.22 -3.43 2.05
N LEU A 192 7.20 -3.26 2.94
CA LEU A 192 7.29 -2.07 3.79
C LEU A 192 7.34 -0.79 2.94
N ILE A 193 8.30 -0.71 2.01
CA ILE A 193 8.52 0.48 1.17
C ILE A 193 7.36 0.72 0.19
N ASN A 194 6.85 -0.33 -0.45
CA ASN A 194 5.93 -0.21 -1.57
C ASN A 194 4.44 -0.28 -1.16
N SER A 195 4.13 -0.84 0.01
CA SER A 195 2.76 -1.07 0.46
C SER A 195 2.40 -0.31 1.72
N VAL A 196 3.28 -0.31 2.73
CA VAL A 196 2.99 0.35 4.02
C VAL A 196 3.27 1.86 3.97
N PHE A 197 4.44 2.26 3.47
CA PHE A 197 4.85 3.68 3.45
C PHE A 197 3.91 4.62 2.68
N PRO A 198 3.29 4.23 1.54
CA PRO A 198 2.29 5.07 0.90
C PRO A 198 1.12 5.41 1.83
N ILE A 199 0.69 4.46 2.66
CA ILE A 199 -0.40 4.67 3.61
C ILE A 199 0.07 5.54 4.79
N ILE A 200 1.30 5.33 5.30
CA ILE A 200 1.89 6.22 6.31
C ILE A 200 1.86 7.67 5.82
N ASN A 201 2.22 7.90 4.56
CA ASN A 201 2.20 9.23 3.94
C ASN A 201 0.78 9.83 3.91
N TRP A 202 -0.24 9.05 3.51
CA TRP A 202 -1.63 9.53 3.50
C TRP A 202 -2.15 9.85 4.91
N ILE A 203 -1.82 9.02 5.89
CA ILE A 203 -2.19 9.24 7.28
C ILE A 203 -1.52 10.52 7.80
N ASP A 204 -0.22 10.66 7.59
CA ASP A 204 0.55 11.84 8.02
C ASP A 204 0.01 13.13 7.37
N ASP A 205 -0.20 13.13 6.05
CA ASP A 205 -0.75 14.28 5.32
C ASP A 205 -2.13 14.68 5.83
N ARG A 206 -3.01 13.70 6.10
CA ARG A 206 -4.34 13.97 6.65
C ARG A 206 -4.26 14.55 8.06
N GLN A 207 -3.44 13.97 8.93
CA GLN A 207 -3.25 14.44 10.30
C GLN A 207 -2.70 15.87 10.34
N GLU A 208 -1.72 16.16 9.48
CA GLU A 208 -1.12 17.50 9.33
C GLU A 208 -1.95 18.46 8.47
N ARG A 209 -3.05 17.99 7.88
CA ARG A 209 -3.90 18.75 6.94
C ARG A 209 -3.10 19.34 5.76
N ARG A 210 -2.09 18.61 5.27
CA ARG A 210 -1.31 19.04 4.10
C ARG A 210 -2.17 18.99 2.86
N SER A 211 -2.13 20.06 2.07
CA SER A 211 -2.70 20.10 0.73
C SER A 211 -1.54 20.04 -0.27
N LYS A 212 -1.54 18.99 -1.09
CA LYS A 212 -0.57 18.82 -2.17
C LYS A 212 -1.19 19.26 -3.49
N PRO A 213 -0.40 19.82 -4.43
CA PRO A 213 -0.92 20.12 -5.76
C PRO A 213 -1.37 18.83 -6.46
N VAL A 214 -2.46 18.91 -7.21
CA VAL A 214 -3.05 17.78 -7.92
C VAL A 214 -2.30 17.55 -9.22
N LEU A 215 -1.79 16.34 -9.40
CA LEU A 215 -1.05 15.93 -10.58
C LEU A 215 -1.77 14.77 -11.28
N TYR A 216 -2.24 15.01 -12.50
CA TYR A 216 -2.75 13.97 -13.37
C TYR A 216 -1.65 13.41 -14.26
N ILE A 217 -1.63 12.09 -14.42
CA ILE A 217 -0.69 11.38 -15.26
C ILE A 217 -1.50 10.47 -16.21
N ASP A 218 -1.33 10.65 -17.51
CA ASP A 218 -1.92 9.73 -18.48
C ASP A 218 -1.31 8.32 -18.38
N MET A 219 -2.02 7.33 -18.90
CA MET A 219 -1.56 5.95 -18.87
C MET A 219 -0.88 5.51 -20.15
N ASP A 220 -1.50 5.66 -21.33
CA ASP A 220 -1.05 4.99 -22.55
C ASP A 220 0.02 5.83 -23.25
N GLY A 221 1.24 5.32 -23.40
CA GLY A 221 2.38 6.09 -23.92
C GLY A 221 3.12 6.91 -22.84
N VAL A 222 2.56 7.01 -21.64
CA VAL A 222 3.13 7.74 -20.50
C VAL A 222 3.54 6.80 -19.36
N LEU A 223 2.60 6.05 -18.78
CA LEU A 223 2.90 5.04 -17.76
C LEU A 223 3.11 3.65 -18.35
N ALA A 224 2.33 3.29 -19.37
CA ALA A 224 2.31 2.00 -20.04
C ALA A 224 2.81 2.13 -21.48
N ASP A 225 3.67 1.22 -21.92
CA ASP A 225 4.26 1.18 -23.27
C ASP A 225 3.23 0.67 -24.29
N PHE A 226 2.31 1.57 -24.65
CA PHE A 226 1.23 1.31 -25.58
C PHE A 226 1.77 1.00 -26.99
N ASP A 227 2.75 1.78 -27.46
CA ASP A 227 3.28 1.71 -28.83
C ASP A 227 3.97 0.38 -29.14
N ASN A 228 4.61 -0.24 -28.15
CA ASN A 228 5.24 -1.56 -28.32
C ASN A 228 4.40 -2.71 -27.77
N GLY A 229 3.24 -2.43 -27.17
CA GLY A 229 2.37 -3.43 -26.53
C GLY A 229 1.96 -4.60 -27.45
N TRP A 230 1.78 -4.33 -28.75
CA TRP A 230 1.41 -5.35 -29.74
C TRP A 230 2.43 -6.49 -29.84
N ARG A 231 3.71 -6.25 -29.52
CA ARG A 231 4.78 -7.26 -29.56
C ARG A 231 4.56 -8.40 -28.56
N LYS A 232 3.69 -8.20 -27.57
CA LYS A 232 3.31 -9.23 -26.58
C LYS A 232 2.34 -10.26 -27.16
N ILE A 233 1.63 -9.92 -28.25
CA ILE A 233 0.65 -10.80 -28.87
C ILE A 233 1.40 -11.74 -29.81
N LYS A 234 1.44 -13.02 -29.44
CA LYS A 234 2.10 -14.08 -30.23
C LYS A 234 1.18 -14.73 -31.27
N ASP A 235 -0.13 -14.49 -31.17
CA ASP A 235 -1.12 -15.02 -32.10
C ASP A 235 -1.17 -14.13 -33.36
N GLU A 236 -0.53 -14.60 -34.42
CA GLU A 236 -0.47 -13.90 -35.71
C GLU A 236 -1.84 -13.76 -36.38
N ALA A 237 -2.73 -14.75 -36.21
CA ALA A 237 -4.07 -14.70 -36.78
C ALA A 237 -4.92 -13.62 -36.08
N LEU A 238 -4.77 -13.51 -34.75
CA LEU A 238 -5.39 -12.44 -33.98
C LEU A 238 -4.86 -11.06 -34.39
N LEU A 239 -3.54 -10.92 -34.58
CA LEU A 239 -2.95 -9.66 -35.05
C LEU A 239 -3.47 -9.25 -36.43
N GLU A 240 -3.62 -10.18 -37.37
CA GLU A 240 -4.19 -9.86 -38.70
C GLU A 240 -5.68 -9.51 -38.59
N GLN A 241 -6.46 -10.20 -37.75
CA GLN A 241 -7.88 -9.88 -37.49
C GLN A 241 -8.09 -8.46 -36.94
N TYR A 242 -7.15 -7.97 -36.14
CA TYR A 242 -7.18 -6.66 -35.48
C TYR A 242 -6.17 -5.66 -36.07
N LYS A 243 -5.71 -5.88 -37.29
CA LYS A 243 -4.74 -5.01 -37.96
C LYS A 243 -5.21 -3.56 -38.00
N GLY A 244 -4.37 -2.65 -37.52
CA GLY A 244 -4.67 -1.22 -37.39
C GLY A 244 -5.59 -0.86 -36.21
N ARG A 245 -6.04 -1.84 -35.42
CA ARG A 245 -6.91 -1.68 -34.25
C ARG A 245 -6.58 -2.69 -33.15
N VAL A 246 -5.27 -2.92 -32.93
CA VAL A 246 -4.78 -3.90 -31.94
C VAL A 246 -5.26 -3.55 -30.53
N TYR A 247 -5.49 -2.28 -30.23
CA TYR A 247 -6.08 -1.80 -28.98
C TYR A 247 -7.55 -2.23 -28.78
N ASP A 248 -8.23 -2.75 -29.81
CA ASP A 248 -9.56 -3.36 -29.68
C ASP A 248 -9.51 -4.82 -29.20
N ILE A 249 -8.32 -5.42 -29.08
CA ILE A 249 -8.17 -6.79 -28.60
C ILE A 249 -8.52 -6.85 -27.11
N PRO A 250 -9.41 -7.77 -26.70
CA PRO A 250 -9.70 -7.98 -25.28
C PRO A 250 -8.45 -8.36 -24.47
N GLY A 251 -8.23 -7.72 -23.33
CA GLY A 251 -7.06 -7.98 -22.49
C GLY A 251 -5.77 -7.29 -22.95
N PHE A 252 -5.80 -6.47 -24.00
CA PHE A 252 -4.60 -5.79 -24.54
C PHE A 252 -3.92 -4.91 -23.48
N PHE A 253 -4.69 -4.04 -22.81
CA PHE A 253 -4.14 -3.04 -21.91
C PHE A 253 -3.56 -3.64 -20.62
N ALA A 254 -4.11 -4.77 -20.16
CA ALA A 254 -3.66 -5.43 -18.93
C ALA A 254 -2.23 -6.01 -19.03
N ASN A 255 -1.76 -6.21 -20.26
CA ASN A 255 -0.49 -6.89 -20.57
C ASN A 255 0.62 -5.95 -21.04
N LEU A 256 0.36 -4.64 -21.08
CA LEU A 256 1.37 -3.63 -21.44
C LEU A 256 2.52 -3.64 -20.43
N ASP A 257 3.74 -3.44 -20.89
CA ASP A 257 4.86 -3.18 -19.99
C ASP A 257 4.82 -1.73 -19.50
N PRO A 258 5.34 -1.42 -18.30
CA PRO A 258 5.58 -0.04 -17.91
C PRO A 258 6.60 0.65 -18.80
N MET A 259 6.36 1.93 -19.07
CA MET A 259 7.36 2.81 -19.64
C MET A 259 8.62 2.85 -18.75
N PRO A 260 9.83 3.01 -19.33
CA PRO A 260 11.06 3.11 -18.56
C PRO A 260 10.96 4.17 -17.45
N SER A 261 11.37 3.81 -16.23
CA SER A 261 11.30 4.65 -15.02
C SER A 261 9.89 5.09 -14.57
N ALA A 262 8.80 4.73 -15.26
CA ALA A 262 7.45 5.21 -14.95
C ALA A 262 6.96 4.86 -13.54
N VAL A 263 7.13 3.60 -13.12
CA VAL A 263 6.71 3.16 -11.77
C VAL A 263 7.49 3.90 -10.66
N LYS A 264 8.79 4.13 -10.89
CA LYS A 264 9.66 4.89 -9.97
C LYS A 264 9.22 6.36 -9.93
N ALA A 265 8.95 6.96 -11.07
CA ALA A 265 8.51 8.35 -11.18
C ALA A 265 7.15 8.56 -10.51
N PHE A 266 6.18 7.69 -10.76
CA PHE A 266 4.86 7.73 -10.12
C PHE A 266 4.99 7.67 -8.58
N ARG A 267 5.82 6.77 -8.07
CA ARG A 267 6.09 6.67 -6.63
C ARG A 267 6.68 7.97 -6.09
N TYR A 268 7.73 8.48 -6.72
CA TYR A 268 8.40 9.71 -6.32
C TYR A 268 7.43 10.91 -6.32
N LEU A 269 6.68 11.10 -7.40
CA LEU A 269 5.74 12.20 -7.53
C LEU A 269 4.60 12.11 -6.51
N SER A 270 4.11 10.91 -6.19
CA SER A 270 3.06 10.70 -5.18
C SER A 270 3.49 11.04 -3.75
N GLU A 271 4.79 11.21 -3.49
CA GLU A 271 5.28 11.70 -2.19
C GLU A 271 5.08 13.21 -2.05
N HIS A 272 5.09 13.95 -3.16
CA HIS A 272 5.07 15.41 -3.18
C HIS A 272 3.76 16.01 -3.74
N TYR A 273 3.04 15.25 -4.56
CA TYR A 273 1.81 15.66 -5.25
C TYR A 273 0.65 14.72 -4.89
N ASP A 274 -0.58 15.23 -4.99
CA ASP A 274 -1.78 14.40 -4.94
C ASP A 274 -2.02 13.81 -6.33
N THR A 275 -1.39 12.65 -6.56
CA THR A 275 -1.24 12.08 -7.90
C THR A 275 -2.41 11.16 -8.29
N TYR A 276 -2.92 11.32 -9.50
CA TYR A 276 -3.98 10.53 -10.09
C TYR A 276 -3.61 10.05 -11.49
N ILE A 277 -4.00 8.83 -11.84
CA ILE A 277 -3.95 8.34 -13.23
C ILE A 277 -5.20 8.82 -13.94
N LEU A 278 -5.08 9.54 -15.04
CA LEU A 278 -6.21 10.05 -15.82
C LEU A 278 -6.13 9.55 -17.26
N THR A 279 -6.93 8.53 -17.59
CA THR A 279 -6.79 7.79 -18.84
C THR A 279 -8.10 7.68 -19.61
N SER A 280 -8.00 7.61 -20.94
CA SER A 280 -9.14 7.45 -21.85
C SER A 280 -9.11 6.06 -22.51
N PRO A 281 -10.04 5.16 -22.20
CA PRO A 281 -10.12 3.85 -22.85
C PRO A 281 -10.77 3.99 -24.23
N PRO A 282 -10.45 3.13 -25.21
CA PRO A 282 -11.21 3.09 -26.46
C PRO A 282 -12.65 2.63 -26.23
N PHE A 283 -13.63 3.32 -26.84
CA PHE A 283 -15.06 3.00 -26.69
C PHE A 283 -15.45 1.66 -27.31
N SER A 284 -14.66 1.18 -28.28
CA SER A 284 -14.83 -0.08 -28.99
C SER A 284 -14.35 -1.31 -28.22
N ASN A 285 -13.59 -1.14 -27.13
CA ASN A 285 -13.07 -2.24 -26.31
C ASN A 285 -13.61 -2.17 -24.88
N PRO A 286 -14.69 -2.91 -24.55
CA PRO A 286 -15.25 -2.93 -23.21
C PRO A 286 -14.25 -3.37 -22.13
N THR A 287 -13.33 -4.29 -22.46
CA THR A 287 -12.35 -4.79 -21.49
C THR A 287 -11.26 -3.78 -21.13
N ALA A 288 -11.01 -2.79 -22.00
CA ALA A 288 -9.98 -1.77 -21.75
C ALA A 288 -10.19 -1.03 -20.42
N TRP A 289 -11.44 -0.86 -19.99
CA TRP A 289 -11.79 -0.22 -18.72
C TRP A 289 -11.26 -1.03 -17.52
N SER A 290 -11.57 -2.32 -17.46
CA SER A 290 -11.10 -3.22 -16.40
C SER A 290 -9.60 -3.51 -16.52
N ASP A 291 -9.09 -3.63 -17.74
CA ASP A 291 -7.68 -3.90 -18.01
C ASP A 291 -6.77 -2.82 -17.44
N LYS A 292 -7.17 -1.55 -17.56
CA LYS A 292 -6.43 -0.41 -17.00
C LYS A 292 -6.38 -0.45 -15.48
N LEU A 293 -7.48 -0.84 -14.82
CA LEU A 293 -7.48 -1.08 -13.37
C LEU A 293 -6.51 -2.20 -12.99
N MET A 294 -6.58 -3.35 -13.68
CA MET A 294 -5.69 -4.50 -13.42
C MET A 294 -4.22 -4.13 -13.61
N TRP A 295 -3.90 -3.35 -14.66
CA TRP A 295 -2.55 -2.87 -14.91
C TRP A 295 -2.06 -1.95 -13.79
N VAL A 296 -2.88 -0.99 -13.34
CA VAL A 296 -2.54 -0.07 -12.25
C VAL A 296 -2.27 -0.84 -10.96
N GLN A 297 -3.16 -1.78 -10.59
CA GLN A 297 -2.98 -2.61 -9.41
C GLN A 297 -1.68 -3.43 -9.46
N LYS A 298 -1.39 -4.02 -10.62
CA LYS A 298 -0.20 -4.86 -10.83
C LYS A 298 1.10 -4.06 -10.79
N HIS A 299 1.15 -2.89 -11.41
CA HIS A 299 2.40 -2.17 -11.65
C HIS A 299 2.66 -1.02 -10.68
N LEU A 300 1.62 -0.36 -10.18
CA LEU A 300 1.74 0.79 -9.26
C LEU A 300 1.42 0.42 -7.81
N GLY A 301 0.71 -0.68 -7.58
CA GLY A 301 0.46 -1.26 -6.26
C GLY A 301 -0.31 -0.32 -5.32
N VAL A 302 -0.06 -0.45 -4.01
CA VAL A 302 -0.83 0.24 -2.98
C VAL A 302 -0.84 1.76 -3.13
N GLY A 303 0.27 2.37 -3.56
CA GLY A 303 0.34 3.83 -3.76
C GLY A 303 -0.67 4.38 -4.77
N SER A 304 -1.28 3.52 -5.60
CA SER A 304 -2.31 3.87 -6.57
C SER A 304 -3.74 3.55 -6.11
N PHE A 305 -3.95 3.08 -4.88
CA PHE A 305 -5.29 2.73 -4.39
C PHE A 305 -6.25 3.90 -4.50
N ARG A 306 -7.33 3.70 -5.28
CA ARG A 306 -8.35 4.71 -5.63
C ARG A 306 -7.80 5.97 -6.34
N ARG A 307 -6.69 5.83 -7.08
CA ARG A 307 -6.08 6.92 -7.85
C ARG A 307 -6.34 6.86 -9.36
N LEU A 308 -7.06 5.84 -9.85
CA LEU A 308 -7.42 5.72 -11.27
C LEU A 308 -8.72 6.47 -11.59
N ILE A 309 -8.66 7.38 -12.55
CA ILE A 309 -9.78 8.09 -13.16
C ILE A 309 -9.84 7.71 -14.64
N VAL A 310 -11.00 7.23 -15.06
CA VAL A 310 -11.25 6.84 -16.44
C VAL A 310 -12.20 7.85 -17.07
N SER A 311 -11.70 8.64 -18.02
CA SER A 311 -12.46 9.74 -18.64
C SER A 311 -12.05 9.96 -20.10
N HIS A 312 -13.03 10.30 -20.95
CA HIS A 312 -12.80 10.79 -22.30
C HIS A 312 -12.65 12.32 -22.38
N HIS A 313 -12.83 13.01 -21.26
CA HIS A 313 -12.80 14.45 -21.15
C HIS A 313 -11.84 14.83 -20.02
N LYS A 314 -10.58 15.05 -20.37
CA LYS A 314 -9.51 15.38 -19.42
C LYS A 314 -9.65 16.82 -18.90
N GLU A 315 -10.17 17.72 -19.73
CA GLU A 315 -10.43 19.13 -19.44
C GLU A 315 -11.44 19.36 -18.31
N LEU A 316 -12.28 18.37 -17.99
CA LEU A 316 -13.28 18.47 -16.92
C LEU A 316 -12.69 18.24 -15.52
N ASN A 317 -11.45 17.74 -15.42
CA ASN A 317 -10.80 17.47 -14.14
C ASN A 317 -10.09 18.73 -13.64
N TYR A 318 -10.26 19.04 -12.35
CA TYR A 318 -9.64 20.19 -11.72
C TYR A 318 -8.33 19.78 -11.05
N GLY A 319 -7.21 20.36 -11.50
CA GLY A 319 -5.90 20.13 -10.90
C GLY A 319 -4.82 21.05 -11.46
N ASP A 320 -3.61 20.93 -10.91
CA ASP A 320 -2.51 21.84 -11.17
C ASP A 320 -1.68 21.43 -12.39
N TYR A 321 -1.51 20.13 -12.61
CA TYR A 321 -0.68 19.58 -13.68
C TYR A 321 -1.33 18.38 -14.37
N LEU A 322 -1.10 18.25 -15.69
CA LEU A 322 -1.43 17.05 -16.47
C LEU A 322 -0.21 16.65 -17.30
N ILE A 323 0.30 15.44 -17.10
CA ILE A 323 1.34 14.83 -17.95
C ILE A 323 0.66 13.89 -18.95
N ASP A 324 0.76 14.19 -20.24
CA ASP A 324 0.12 13.44 -21.33
C ASP A 324 1.01 13.39 -22.56
N ASP A 325 1.00 12.27 -23.30
CA ASP A 325 1.71 12.15 -24.56
C ASP A 325 0.93 12.83 -25.71
N ARG A 326 -0.38 13.01 -25.57
CA ARG A 326 -1.27 13.55 -26.61
C ARG A 326 -2.02 14.80 -26.17
N ASP A 327 -2.38 15.62 -27.15
CA ASP A 327 -3.16 16.85 -27.02
C ASP A 327 -4.65 16.61 -27.34
N VAL A 328 -5.11 15.35 -27.24
CA VAL A 328 -6.49 14.94 -27.54
C VAL A 328 -7.32 14.73 -26.27
N ASN A 329 -8.62 14.46 -26.44
CA ASN A 329 -9.54 14.19 -25.32
C ASN A 329 -9.57 15.32 -24.28
N GLY A 330 -9.34 16.56 -24.74
CA GLY A 330 -9.32 17.77 -23.94
C GLY A 330 -8.03 18.03 -23.15
N ALA A 331 -6.97 17.24 -23.37
CA ALA A 331 -5.66 17.54 -22.77
C ALA A 331 -5.14 18.94 -23.16
N ASP A 332 -5.35 19.36 -24.41
CA ASP A 332 -5.03 20.70 -24.92
C ASP A 332 -5.79 21.85 -24.22
N LYS A 333 -6.90 21.52 -23.57
CA LYS A 333 -7.81 22.44 -22.88
C LYS A 333 -7.77 22.27 -21.37
N PHE A 334 -6.85 21.47 -20.84
CA PHE A 334 -6.70 21.31 -19.40
C PHE A 334 -6.40 22.67 -18.76
N MET A 335 -7.14 23.02 -17.70
CA MET A 335 -7.04 24.36 -17.09
C MET A 335 -5.71 24.60 -16.38
N GLY A 336 -5.11 23.55 -15.82
CA GLY A 336 -3.79 23.61 -15.21
C GLY A 336 -2.65 23.58 -16.22
N THR A 337 -1.45 23.24 -15.77
CA THR A 337 -0.28 23.14 -16.62
C THR A 337 -0.27 21.80 -17.37
N PHE A 338 -0.45 21.85 -18.69
CA PHE A 338 -0.25 20.69 -19.56
C PHE A 338 1.24 20.47 -19.86
N ILE A 339 1.74 19.26 -19.58
CA ILE A 339 3.10 18.81 -19.82
C ILE A 339 3.05 17.71 -20.89
N LYS A 340 3.52 18.04 -22.10
CA LYS A 340 3.61 17.12 -23.23
C LYS A 340 4.78 16.14 -23.03
N PHE A 341 4.47 14.88 -22.76
CA PHE A 341 5.45 13.82 -22.54
C PHE A 341 5.95 13.22 -23.86
N GLY A 342 7.22 12.81 -23.91
CA GLY A 342 7.81 12.13 -25.07
C GLY A 342 8.50 13.08 -26.08
N GLU A 343 8.44 14.38 -25.86
CA GLU A 343 9.05 15.42 -26.69
C GLU A 343 9.93 16.35 -25.83
N ASP A 344 10.91 17.04 -26.44
CA ASP A 344 11.75 17.97 -25.69
C ASP A 344 10.92 19.14 -25.12
N PRO A 345 11.10 19.54 -23.85
CA PRO A 345 12.15 19.10 -22.93
C PRO A 345 11.79 17.90 -22.02
N PHE A 346 10.60 17.31 -22.16
CA PHE A 346 10.05 16.26 -21.29
C PHE A 346 10.00 14.90 -21.99
N LYS A 347 11.13 14.51 -22.58
CA LYS A 347 11.21 13.30 -23.42
C LYS A 347 11.09 12.02 -22.61
N THR A 348 11.55 12.02 -21.35
CA THR A 348 11.60 10.86 -20.47
C THR A 348 11.08 11.16 -19.08
N TRP A 349 10.82 10.11 -18.30
CA TRP A 349 10.47 10.25 -16.89
C TRP A 349 11.58 10.87 -16.03
N ASP A 350 12.84 10.71 -16.42
CA ASP A 350 13.96 11.35 -15.70
C ASP A 350 13.95 12.87 -15.91
N ASP A 351 13.57 13.35 -17.10
CA ASP A 351 13.40 14.79 -17.37
C ASP A 351 12.26 15.39 -16.54
N ILE A 352 11.15 14.65 -16.43
CA ILE A 352 9.99 15.01 -15.60
C ILE A 352 10.38 15.08 -14.11
N ILE A 353 11.10 14.07 -13.59
CA ILE A 353 11.54 14.05 -12.20
C ILE A 353 12.40 15.28 -11.90
N VAL A 354 13.40 15.57 -12.75
CA VAL A 354 14.29 16.73 -12.58
C VAL A 354 13.52 18.05 -12.61
N PHE A 355 12.48 18.16 -13.45
CA PHE A 355 11.61 19.33 -13.49
C PHE A 355 10.86 19.54 -12.16
N PHE A 356 10.20 18.50 -11.65
CA PHE A 356 9.45 18.59 -10.39
C PHE A 356 10.33 18.73 -9.15
N GLU A 357 11.54 18.16 -9.15
CA GLU A 357 12.55 18.39 -8.11
C GLU A 357 12.91 19.87 -7.99
N ARG A 358 13.09 20.56 -9.13
CA ARG A 358 13.42 21.99 -9.16
C ARG A 358 12.25 22.88 -8.76
N LEU A 359 11.02 22.44 -9.01
CA LEU A 359 9.81 23.15 -8.56
C LEU A 359 9.60 23.01 -7.05
N GLY A 360 9.78 21.81 -6.49
CA GLY A 360 9.59 21.54 -5.07
C GLY A 360 10.74 21.97 -4.15
N GLY A 361 11.87 22.42 -4.72
CA GLY A 361 13.03 22.95 -3.99
C GLY A 361 13.02 24.48 -3.78
N GLN A 362 11.87 25.14 -3.96
CA GLN A 362 11.69 26.59 -3.73
C GLN A 362 11.04 26.91 -2.39
#